data_AF-F2L2R7-F1
#
_entry.id   AF-F2L2R7-F1
#
_cell.length_a   1.000
_cell.length_b   1.000
_cell.length_c   1.000
_cell.angle_alpha   90.00
_cell.angle_beta   90.00
_cell.angle_gamma   90.00
#
_symmetry.space_group_name_H-M   'P 1'
#
loop_
_entity.id
_entity.type
_entity.pdbx_description
1 polymer ?
#
loop_
_entity_poly.entity_id
_entity_poly.type
_entity_poly.pdbx_seq_one_letter_code
_entity_poly.pdbx_strand_id
1 'polypeptide(L)'
;MRGLFERIGEFFDPDPHVERNLVVVFRDPPKCLAECLELLGIGNMETSDERGSTRYVVIYEADAVRRFLAVVRPSIPDVEPLARKIAGYR
;
A
#
# COMPACT_ATOMS: atom_id res chain seq x y z
N MET A 1 4.90 4.73 -10.39
CA MET A 1 4.16 4.14 -9.24
C MET A 1 3.04 5.02 -8.71
N ARG A 2 3.22 6.34 -8.49
CA ARG A 2 2.13 7.22 -8.00
C ARG A 2 0.83 7.10 -8.79
N GLY A 3 0.86 7.38 -10.09
CA GLY A 3 -0.34 7.29 -10.94
C GLY A 3 -0.90 5.86 -11.08
N LEU A 4 -0.08 4.83 -10.83
CA LEU A 4 -0.58 3.45 -10.75
C LEU A 4 -1.38 3.25 -9.47
N PHE A 5 -0.84 3.68 -8.33
CA PHE A 5 -1.54 3.63 -7.05
C PHE A 5 -2.84 4.44 -7.09
N GLU A 6 -2.84 5.64 -7.68
CA GLU A 6 -4.07 6.45 -7.80
C GLU A 6 -5.16 5.80 -8.67
N ARG A 7 -4.81 4.82 -9.51
CA ARG A 7 -5.76 4.14 -10.40
C ARG A 7 -6.27 2.81 -9.86
N ILE A 8 -5.41 2.03 -9.21
CA ILE A 8 -5.70 0.63 -8.82
C ILE A 8 -5.30 0.30 -7.37
N GLY A 9 -4.74 1.28 -6.67
CA GLY A 9 -4.24 1.14 -5.32
C GLY A 9 -5.24 1.67 -4.29
N GLU A 10 -5.18 1.09 -3.10
CA GLU A 10 -6.04 1.47 -1.99
C GLU A 10 -5.22 1.50 -0.68
N PHE A 11 -5.57 2.46 0.17
CA PHE A 11 -5.17 2.45 1.57
C PHE A 11 -6.24 1.74 2.38
N PHE A 12 -5.84 0.71 3.11
CA PHE A 12 -6.72 -0.04 3.99
C PHE A 12 -6.24 0.07 5.43
N ASP A 13 -7.16 0.42 6.33
CA ASP A 13 -6.92 0.46 7.76
C ASP A 13 -7.67 -0.71 8.42
N PRO A 14 -6.98 -1.84 8.70
CA PRO A 14 -7.64 -3.03 9.23
C PRO A 14 -8.14 -2.86 10.65
N ASP A 15 -7.52 -1.98 11.44
CA ASP A 15 -7.93 -1.66 12.81
C ASP A 15 -7.62 -0.20 13.14
N PRO A 16 -8.63 0.69 13.15
CA PRO A 16 -8.46 2.11 13.45
C PRO A 16 -7.77 2.41 14.78
N HIS A 17 -7.81 1.49 15.74
CA HIS A 17 -7.26 1.69 17.09
C HIS A 17 -5.79 1.30 17.22
N VAL A 18 -5.26 0.50 16.29
CA VAL A 18 -3.85 0.11 16.30
C VAL A 18 -3.03 1.13 15.53
N GLU A 19 -1.94 1.59 16.13
CA GLU A 19 -0.99 2.47 15.46
C GLU A 19 -0.16 1.69 14.44
N ARG A 20 0.19 2.35 13.33
CA ARG A 20 1.12 1.84 12.31
C ARG A 20 0.75 0.47 11.71
N ASN A 21 -0.55 0.22 11.52
CA ASN A 21 -1.09 -0.98 10.86
C ASN A 21 -1.70 -0.72 9.48
N LEU A 22 -1.41 0.43 8.85
CA LEU A 22 -1.89 0.77 7.53
C LEU A 22 -1.41 -0.26 6.50
N VAL A 23 -2.30 -0.67 5.62
CA VAL A 23 -2.01 -1.58 4.52
C VAL A 23 -2.17 -0.82 3.20
N VAL A 24 -1.22 -0.97 2.30
CA VAL A 24 -1.31 -0.49 0.91
C VAL A 24 -1.58 -1.70 0.03
N VAL A 25 -2.66 -1.66 -0.73
CA VAL A 25 -3.09 -2.77 -1.58
C VAL A 25 -3.11 -2.32 -3.03
N PHE A 26 -2.59 -3.13 -3.94
CA PHE A 26 -2.82 -3.00 -5.37
C PHE A 26 -3.62 -4.18 -5.88
N ARG A 27 -4.78 -3.93 -6.49
CA ARG A 27 -5.62 -4.96 -7.11
C ARG A 27 -5.28 -5.11 -8.59
N ASP A 28 -5.12 -6.36 -9.03
CA ASP A 28 -4.72 -6.74 -10.39
C ASP A 28 -3.56 -5.90 -10.96
N PRO A 29 -2.43 -5.80 -10.24
CA PRO A 29 -1.33 -4.97 -10.66
C PRO A 29 -0.62 -5.52 -11.91
N PRO A 30 0.16 -4.69 -12.62
CA PRO A 30 1.12 -5.16 -13.61
C PRO A 30 2.07 -6.20 -12.99
N LYS A 31 2.46 -7.22 -13.78
CA LYS A 31 3.32 -8.33 -13.31
C LYS A 31 4.66 -7.88 -12.73
N CYS A 32 5.17 -6.71 -13.13
CA CYS A 32 6.44 -6.18 -12.65
C CYS A 32 6.35 -5.34 -11.36
N LEU A 33 5.15 -5.16 -10.77
CA LEU A 33 5.00 -4.24 -9.64
C LEU A 33 5.83 -4.67 -8.41
N ALA A 34 5.81 -5.97 -8.07
CA ALA A 34 6.55 -6.49 -6.92
C ALA A 34 8.06 -6.23 -7.06
N GLU A 35 8.64 -6.59 -8.20
CA GLU A 35 10.05 -6.32 -8.52
C GLU A 35 10.36 -4.81 -8.50
N CYS A 36 9.47 -3.97 -9.03
CA CYS A 36 9.65 -2.52 -8.97
C CYS A 36 9.65 -1.97 -7.54
N LEU A 37 8.84 -2.54 -6.64
CA LEU A 37 8.82 -2.16 -5.23
C LEU A 37 10.09 -2.63 -4.50
N GLU A 38 10.56 -3.85 -4.80
CA GLU A 38 11.82 -4.38 -4.27
C GLU A 38 13.03 -3.53 -4.67
N LEU A 39 13.09 -3.08 -5.93
CA LEU A 39 14.13 -2.15 -6.41
C LEU A 39 14.12 -0.79 -5.68
N LEU A 40 12.96 -0.38 -5.17
CA LEU A 40 12.83 0.80 -4.31
C LEU A 40 13.08 0.50 -2.82
N GLY A 41 13.41 -0.75 -2.49
CA GLY A 41 13.58 -1.24 -1.13
C GLY A 41 12.27 -1.26 -0.33
N ILE A 42 11.12 -1.37 -1.00
CA ILE A 42 9.80 -1.43 -0.36
C ILE A 42 9.40 -2.92 -0.24
N GLY A 43 9.44 -3.43 0.98
CA GLY A 43 8.96 -4.79 1.28
C GLY A 43 7.49 -4.94 0.89
N ASN A 44 7.15 -6.05 0.26
CA ASN A 44 5.81 -6.33 -0.24
C ASN A 44 5.51 -7.83 -0.22
N MET A 45 4.24 -8.19 -0.36
CA MET A 45 3.76 -9.55 -0.47
C MET A 45 2.84 -9.68 -1.69
N GLU A 46 3.17 -10.61 -2.57
CA GLU A 46 2.25 -11.05 -3.63
C GLU A 46 1.30 -12.13 -3.08
N THR A 47 0.01 -11.97 -3.38
CA THR A 47 -1.01 -12.93 -2.98
C THR A 47 -2.17 -12.93 -3.99
N SER A 48 -3.11 -13.83 -3.82
CA SER A 48 -4.33 -13.92 -4.61
C SER A 48 -5.55 -14.09 -3.72
N ASP A 49 -6.73 -13.87 -4.28
CA ASP A 49 -7.96 -14.35 -3.63
C ASP A 49 -7.97 -15.87 -3.48
N GLU A 50 -8.93 -16.39 -2.72
CA GLU A 50 -9.10 -17.83 -2.47
C GLU A 50 -9.31 -18.65 -3.76
N ARG A 51 -9.73 -18.00 -4.85
CA ARG A 51 -9.97 -18.64 -6.15
C ARG A 51 -8.76 -18.54 -7.09
N GLY A 52 -7.70 -17.84 -6.69
CA GLY A 52 -6.52 -17.56 -7.52
C GLY A 52 -6.81 -16.63 -8.71
N SER A 53 -7.97 -15.97 -8.74
CA SER A 53 -8.45 -15.23 -9.92
C SER A 53 -8.00 -13.77 -9.93
N THR A 54 -8.02 -13.13 -8.76
CA THR A 54 -7.57 -11.74 -8.58
C THR A 54 -6.21 -11.75 -7.92
N ARG A 55 -5.26 -11.00 -8.47
CA ARG A 55 -3.92 -10.86 -7.88
C ARG A 55 -3.82 -9.59 -7.05
N TYR A 56 -3.05 -9.66 -5.98
CA TYR A 56 -2.80 -8.54 -5.10
C TYR A 56 -1.31 -8.40 -4.82
N VAL A 57 -0.85 -7.15 -4.76
CA VAL A 57 0.44 -6.79 -4.15
C VAL A 57 0.13 -5.96 -2.92
N VAL A 58 0.64 -6.38 -1.77
CA VAL A 58 0.31 -5.80 -0.46
C VAL A 58 1.58 -5.29 0.22
N ILE A 59 1.52 -4.10 0.81
CA ILE A 59 2.58 -3.52 1.65
C ILE A 59 1.97 -3.28 3.03
N TYR A 60 2.47 -3.97 4.05
CA TYR A 60 1.88 -3.92 5.39
C TYR A 60 2.90 -3.69 6.51
N GLU A 61 4.19 -3.95 6.27
CA GLU A 61 5.23 -3.65 7.27
C GLU A 61 5.38 -2.15 7.45
N ALA A 62 5.43 -1.68 8.70
CA ALA A 62 5.39 -0.25 8.99
C ALA A 62 6.52 0.54 8.29
N ASP A 63 7.73 -0.02 8.24
CA ASP A 63 8.86 0.60 7.54
C ASP A 63 8.69 0.62 6.01
N ALA A 64 8.11 -0.44 5.44
CA ALA A 64 7.81 -0.50 4.02
C ALA A 64 6.73 0.51 3.63
N VAL A 65 5.67 0.64 4.44
CA VAL A 65 4.61 1.65 4.26
C VAL A 65 5.19 3.06 4.36
N ARG A 66 6.04 3.33 5.37
CA ARG A 66 6.74 4.62 5.49
C ARG A 66 7.55 4.93 4.23
N ARG A 67 8.32 3.96 3.72
CA ARG A 67 9.13 4.13 2.51
C ARG A 67 8.27 4.34 1.27
N PHE A 68 7.17 3.61 1.14
CA PHE A 68 6.19 3.80 0.07
C PHE A 68 5.65 5.23 0.07
N LEU A 69 5.18 5.74 1.22
CA LEU A 69 4.68 7.11 1.33
C LEU A 69 5.75 8.16 0.99
N ALA A 70 7.00 7.94 1.41
CA ALA A 70 8.10 8.87 1.16
C ALA A 70 8.54 8.92 -0.31
N VAL A 71 8.63 7.75 -0.97
CA VAL A 71 9.16 7.60 -2.34
C VAL A 71 8.06 7.78 -3.38
N VAL A 72 6.92 7.12 -3.19
CA VAL A 72 5.81 7.12 -4.17
C VAL A 72 4.98 8.40 -4.06
N ARG A 73 4.91 9.01 -2.87
CA ARG A 73 4.16 10.25 -2.60
C ARG A 73 2.75 10.22 -3.18
N PRO A 74 1.93 9.20 -2.83
CA PRO A 74 0.55 9.13 -3.28
C PRO A 74 -0.27 10.29 -2.75
N SER A 75 -1.37 10.60 -3.44
CA SER A 75 -2.37 11.54 -2.93
C SER A 75 -3.01 10.95 -1.67
N ILE A 76 -3.08 11.74 -0.59
CA ILE A 76 -3.67 11.29 0.68
C ILE A 76 -5.17 11.57 0.64
N PRO A 77 -6.03 10.57 0.92
CA PRO A 77 -7.47 10.78 0.97
C PRO A 77 -7.83 11.76 2.08
N ASP A 78 -8.75 12.68 1.80
CA ASP A 78 -9.29 13.64 2.77
C ASP A 78 -10.45 13.02 3.56
N VAL A 79 -10.17 11.89 4.20
CA VAL A 79 -11.14 11.13 4.99
C VAL A 79 -10.49 10.78 6.33
N GLU A 80 -11.11 11.24 7.42
CA GLU A 80 -10.74 10.86 8.77
C GLU A 80 -11.41 9.53 9.15
N PRO A 81 -10.76 8.63 9.93
CA PRO A 81 -9.45 8.78 10.61
C PRO A 81 -8.22 8.39 9.77
N LEU A 82 -8.43 7.99 8.51
CA LEU A 82 -7.38 7.44 7.64
C LEU A 82 -6.28 8.47 7.34
N ALA A 83 -6.65 9.72 7.07
CA ALA A 83 -5.70 10.81 6.83
C ALA A 83 -4.73 11.01 8.01
N ARG A 84 -5.24 11.01 9.25
CA ARG A 84 -4.42 11.06 10.47
C ARG A 84 -3.50 9.87 10.59
N LYS A 85 -4.01 8.65 10.33
CA LYS A 85 -3.18 7.45 10.42
C LYS A 85 -2.02 7.49 9.42
N ILE A 86 -2.27 7.91 8.19
CA ILE A 86 -1.22 8.08 7.17
C ILE A 86 -0.20 9.14 7.60
N ALA A 87 -0.64 10.23 8.23
CA ALA A 87 0.26 11.25 8.76
C ALA A 87 1.20 10.71 9.85
N GLY A 88 0.79 9.69 10.61
CA GLY A 88 1.61 9.02 11.64
C GLY A 88 2.83 8.24 11.10
N TYR A 89 2.93 8.08 9.78
CA TYR A 89 4.08 7.46 9.11
C TYR A 89 5.14 8.47 8.63
N ARG A 90 4.87 9.78 8.76
CA ARG A 90 5.79 10.84 8.34
C ARG A 90 6.95 11.06 9.31
#